data_AF-A0AAD4ZA10-F1
#
_entry.id   AF-A0AAD4ZA10-F1
#
_cell.length_a   1.000
_cell.length_b   1.000
_cell.length_c   1.000
_cell.angle_alpha   90.00
_cell.angle_beta   90.00
_cell.angle_gamma   90.00
#
_symmetry.space_group_name_H-M   'P 1'
#
loop_
_entity.id
_entity.type
_entity.pdbx_description
1 polymer ?
#
loop_
_entity_poly.entity_id
_entity_poly.type
_entity_poly.pdbx_seq_one_letter_code
_entity_poly.pdbx_strand_id
1 'polypeptide(L)'
;MFTLQVAVMWSVNDFPAYAMIFGGSTKGYMTCPVCKEDVTSERRLRPREWSSDELLEQLNRLDFAPFGKTVSRTRPSTHMNWTHRPMFFELPYWSKLKLRHNLDVMHVEKNVFGTLAGTILDIEGKTKDTIKARLD
;
A
#
# COMPACT_ATOMS: atom_id res chain seq x y z
N MET A 1 -12.73 38.76 -8.10
CA MET A 1 -11.72 37.75 -7.74
C MET A 1 -12.47 36.47 -7.41
N PHE A 2 -12.32 35.42 -8.21
CA PHE A 2 -12.99 34.13 -7.99
C PHE A 2 -12.05 33.18 -7.26
N THR A 3 -12.56 32.47 -6.26
CA THR A 3 -11.81 31.47 -5.52
C THR A 3 -12.09 30.11 -6.15
N LEU A 4 -11.08 29.51 -6.78
CA LEU A 4 -11.17 28.13 -7.27
C LEU A 4 -10.98 27.17 -6.09
N GLN A 5 -11.97 26.30 -5.87
CA GLN A 5 -11.86 25.20 -4.92
C GLN A 5 -11.63 23.91 -5.70
N VAL A 6 -10.57 23.18 -5.35
CA VAL A 6 -10.23 21.88 -5.96
C VAL A 6 -10.30 20.81 -4.88
N ALA A 7 -10.93 19.68 -5.20
CA ALA A 7 -11.02 18.51 -4.34
C ALA A 7 -10.56 17.26 -5.09
N VAL A 8 -9.85 16.38 -4.41
CA VAL A 8 -9.41 15.07 -4.92
C VAL A 8 -10.46 14.04 -4.53
N MET A 9 -11.15 13.46 -5.51
CA MET A 9 -12.22 12.50 -5.24
C MET A 9 -11.70 11.06 -5.08
N TRP A 10 -10.76 10.65 -5.93
CA TRP A 10 -10.17 9.31 -5.96
C TRP A 10 -8.82 9.36 -6.69
N SER A 11 -8.00 8.34 -6.49
CA SER A 11 -6.71 8.18 -7.17
C SER A 11 -6.59 6.79 -7.78
N VAL A 12 -5.95 6.69 -8.95
CA VAL A 12 -5.65 5.42 -9.64
C VAL A 12 -4.16 5.19 -9.56
N ASN A 13 -3.76 4.08 -8.96
CA ASN A 13 -2.36 3.80 -8.66
C ASN A 13 -2.03 2.34 -8.93
N ASP A 14 -0.81 2.08 -9.40
CA ASP A 14 -0.23 0.73 -9.36
C ASP A 14 0.15 0.33 -7.92
N PHE A 15 0.62 -0.90 -7.70
CA PHE A 15 0.94 -1.37 -6.35
C PHE A 15 2.03 -0.53 -5.62
N PRO A 16 3.14 -0.12 -6.28
CA PRO A 16 4.12 0.77 -5.67
C PRO A 16 3.56 2.13 -5.25
N ALA A 17 2.83 2.82 -6.14
CA ALA A 17 2.23 4.11 -5.82
C ALA A 17 1.12 3.98 -4.78
N TYR A 18 0.32 2.90 -4.84
CA TYR A 18 -0.67 2.57 -3.84
C TYR A 18 -0.05 2.44 -2.44
N ALA A 19 1.11 1.79 -2.31
CA ALA A 19 1.82 1.68 -1.03
C ALA A 19 2.15 3.06 -0.42
N MET A 20 2.60 4.00 -1.26
CA MET A 20 2.91 5.38 -0.85
C MET A 20 1.67 6.17 -0.48
N ILE A 21 0.57 5.92 -1.16
CA ILE A 21 -0.66 6.69 -0.98
C ILE A 21 -1.51 6.14 0.17
N PHE A 22 -1.45 4.83 0.40
CA PHE A 22 -2.11 4.14 1.50
C PHE A 22 -1.30 4.22 2.80
N GLY A 23 0.02 4.43 2.75
CA GLY A 23 0.90 4.47 3.93
C GLY A 23 1.31 3.10 4.48
N GLY A 24 0.83 2.01 3.87
CA GLY A 24 1.02 0.63 4.31
C GLY A 24 2.06 -0.16 3.50
N SER A 25 2.50 -1.29 4.06
CA SER A 25 3.44 -2.21 3.40
C SER A 25 2.76 -2.93 2.24
N THR A 26 3.41 -3.00 1.09
CA THR A 26 3.04 -3.88 -0.04
C THR A 26 4.01 -5.05 -0.24
N LYS A 27 4.90 -5.27 0.74
CA LYS A 27 5.85 -6.39 0.76
C LYS A 27 5.75 -7.21 2.05
N GLY A 28 5.97 -8.52 1.93
CA GLY A 28 6.03 -9.50 3.03
C GLY A 28 4.66 -10.02 3.51
N TYR A 29 4.64 -10.65 4.68
CA TYR A 29 3.41 -11.23 5.26
C TYR A 29 2.44 -10.20 5.86
N MET A 30 2.84 -8.94 6.06
CA MET A 30 1.97 -7.86 6.58
C MET A 30 1.38 -6.96 5.46
N THR A 31 1.07 -7.54 4.30
CA THR A 31 0.65 -6.79 3.11
C THR A 31 -0.83 -6.49 3.05
N CYS A 32 -1.65 -7.19 3.82
CA CYS A 32 -3.09 -7.00 3.75
C CYS A 32 -3.48 -5.63 4.33
N PRO A 33 -3.99 -4.68 3.50
CA PRO A 33 -4.39 -3.36 3.98
C PRO A 33 -5.60 -3.42 4.92
N VAL A 34 -6.33 -4.55 4.89
CA VAL A 34 -7.55 -4.77 5.66
C VAL A 34 -7.30 -5.57 6.94
N CYS A 35 -6.51 -6.65 6.88
CA CYS A 35 -6.22 -7.46 8.06
C CYS A 35 -5.16 -6.82 8.96
N LYS A 36 -4.18 -6.12 8.38
CA LYS A 36 -3.07 -5.46 9.10
C LYS A 36 -2.25 -6.35 10.06
N GLU A 37 -2.42 -7.67 9.94
CA GLU A 37 -1.76 -8.72 10.72
C GLU A 37 -0.99 -9.64 9.77
N ASP A 38 -0.04 -10.42 10.31
CA ASP A 38 0.70 -11.42 9.55
C ASP A 38 -0.26 -12.42 8.87
N VAL A 39 -0.12 -12.54 7.55
CA VAL A 39 -0.94 -13.41 6.71
C VAL A 39 -0.36 -14.83 6.74
N THR A 40 -0.58 -15.56 7.83
CA THR A 40 -0.12 -16.96 7.99
C THR A 40 -1.18 -18.01 7.67
N SER A 41 -2.41 -17.61 7.30
CA SER A 41 -3.53 -18.54 7.11
C SER A 41 -4.28 -18.34 5.79
N GLU A 42 -4.24 -19.37 4.92
CA GLU A 42 -4.85 -19.42 3.59
C GLU A 42 -6.39 -19.44 3.57
N ARG A 43 -7.04 -19.54 4.74
CA ARG A 43 -8.49 -19.48 4.88
C ARG A 43 -8.88 -18.42 5.91
N ARG A 44 -9.44 -17.31 5.45
CA ARG A 44 -9.97 -16.25 6.33
C ARG A 44 -11.42 -15.91 5.98
N LEU A 45 -12.15 -15.50 7.02
CA LEU A 45 -13.43 -14.82 6.92
C LEU A 45 -13.24 -13.43 6.29
N ARG A 46 -14.34 -12.80 5.85
CA ARG A 46 -14.31 -11.44 5.31
C ARG A 46 -13.53 -10.54 6.29
N PRO A 47 -12.45 -9.87 5.85
CA PRO A 47 -11.71 -8.94 6.69
C PRO A 47 -12.62 -7.84 7.25
N ARG A 48 -12.34 -7.39 8.47
CA ARG A 48 -13.09 -6.28 9.10
C ARG A 48 -12.95 -5.02 8.26
N GLU A 49 -14.07 -4.37 7.97
CA GLU A 49 -14.06 -3.02 7.39
C GLU A 49 -13.66 -2.01 8.46
N TRP A 50 -12.58 -1.26 8.20
CA TRP A 50 -12.12 -0.19 9.08
C TRP A 50 -12.87 1.10 8.78
N SER A 51 -13.36 1.76 9.82
CA SER A 51 -13.88 3.11 9.65
C SER A 51 -12.72 4.08 9.42
N SER A 52 -12.97 5.14 8.67
CA SER A 52 -11.92 6.12 8.41
C SER A 52 -11.44 6.85 9.67
N ASP A 53 -12.32 7.00 10.65
CA ASP A 53 -12.00 7.63 11.93
C ASP A 53 -11.11 6.71 12.78
N GLU A 54 -11.37 5.40 12.74
CA GLU A 54 -10.50 4.39 13.36
C GLU A 54 -9.10 4.40 12.72
N LEU A 55 -9.02 4.54 11.38
CA LEU A 55 -7.73 4.66 10.67
C LEU A 55 -6.95 5.90 11.09
N LEU A 56 -7.64 7.04 11.20
CA LEU A 56 -7.04 8.30 11.65
C LEU A 56 -6.55 8.22 13.09
N GLU A 57 -7.34 7.62 13.98
CA GLU A 57 -6.96 7.44 15.38
C GLU A 57 -5.73 6.56 15.50
N GLN A 58 -5.67 5.45 14.77
CA GLN A 58 -4.47 4.61 14.69
C GLN A 58 -3.27 5.41 14.21
N LEU A 59 -3.42 6.16 13.12
CA LEU A 59 -2.34 6.93 12.52
C LEU A 59 -1.80 8.01 13.47
N ASN A 60 -2.67 8.65 14.25
CA ASN A 60 -2.30 9.67 15.21
C ASN A 60 -1.58 9.11 16.45
N ARG A 61 -1.69 7.80 16.72
CA ARG A 61 -0.95 7.11 17.79
C ARG A 61 0.47 6.69 17.38
N LEU A 62 0.81 6.80 16.10
CA LEU A 62 2.08 6.35 15.55
C LEU A 62 3.02 7.53 15.27
N ASP A 63 4.27 7.40 15.71
CA ASP A 63 5.32 8.38 15.46
C ASP A 63 6.06 8.05 14.16
N PHE A 64 5.75 8.79 13.09
CA PHE A 64 6.42 8.64 11.81
C PHE A 64 7.64 9.53 11.71
N ALA A 65 8.73 8.99 11.16
CA ALA A 65 9.90 9.80 10.81
C ALA A 65 9.56 10.79 9.68
N PRO A 66 10.25 11.95 9.61
CA PRO A 66 10.07 12.91 8.52
C PRO A 66 10.30 12.26 7.15
N PHE A 67 9.43 12.58 6.19
CA PHE A 67 9.52 12.10 4.82
C PHE A 67 10.87 12.51 4.18
N GLY A 68 11.54 11.59 3.49
CA GLY A 68 12.79 11.86 2.75
C GLY A 68 14.10 11.65 3.52
N LYS A 69 14.08 11.32 4.82
CA LYS A 69 15.29 10.88 5.52
C LYS A 69 15.51 9.39 5.27
N THR A 70 16.54 9.05 4.49
CA THR A 70 16.99 7.69 4.21
C THR A 70 17.61 7.07 5.45
N VAL A 71 16.79 6.73 6.44
CA VAL A 71 17.23 5.89 7.54
C VAL A 71 16.60 4.53 7.32
N SER A 72 17.43 3.55 6.97
CA SER A 72 17.08 2.13 7.05
C SER A 72 16.83 1.77 8.52
N ARG A 73 15.68 2.19 9.06
CA ARG A 73 15.24 1.76 10.38
C ARG A 73 14.38 0.53 10.21
N THR A 74 14.72 -0.51 10.96
CA THR A 74 13.81 -1.61 11.23
C THR A 74 12.50 -1.02 11.75
N ARG A 75 11.37 -1.36 11.12
CA ARG A 75 10.07 -0.84 11.58
C ARG A 75 9.86 -1.23 13.04
N PRO A 76 9.41 -0.29 13.88
CA PRO A 76 8.93 -0.65 15.21
C PRO A 76 7.80 -1.66 15.07
N SER A 77 7.79 -2.70 15.90
CA SER A 77 6.69 -3.67 15.95
C SER A 77 5.34 -3.02 16.25
N THR A 78 5.35 -1.84 16.90
CA THR A 78 4.17 -1.01 17.18
C THR A 78 3.49 -0.45 15.93
N HIS A 79 4.19 -0.35 14.79
CA HIS A 79 3.63 0.24 13.57
C HIS A 79 2.76 -0.73 12.75
N MET A 80 2.66 -2.02 13.14
CA MET A 80 1.91 -3.04 12.40
C MET A 80 2.28 -3.01 10.90
N ASN A 81 1.29 -2.79 10.01
CA ASN A 81 1.48 -2.68 8.57
C ASN A 81 1.84 -1.26 8.08
N TRP A 82 1.85 -0.25 8.95
CA TRP A 82 2.11 1.14 8.58
C TRP A 82 3.59 1.44 8.41
N THR A 83 3.89 2.29 7.44
CA THR A 83 5.25 2.54 6.98
C THR A 83 5.60 4.01 7.06
N HIS A 84 4.62 4.86 6.77
CA HIS A 84 4.69 6.31 6.86
C HIS A 84 3.27 6.86 6.99
N ARG A 85 3.19 8.16 7.32
CA ARG A 85 1.93 8.90 7.32
C ARG A 85 1.52 9.24 5.89
N PRO A 86 0.35 8.79 5.38
CA PRO A 86 -0.06 9.09 4.03
C PRO A 86 -0.48 10.57 3.89
N MET A 87 0.03 11.25 2.87
CA MET A 87 -0.18 12.70 2.67
C MET A 87 -1.65 13.06 2.52
N PHE A 88 -2.46 12.23 1.88
CA PHE A 88 -3.88 12.57 1.69
C PHE A 88 -4.69 12.59 2.98
N PHE A 89 -4.24 11.97 4.07
CA PHE A 89 -4.90 12.10 5.37
C PHE A 89 -4.70 13.50 6.00
N GLU A 90 -3.87 14.37 5.41
CA GLU A 90 -3.83 15.80 5.77
C GLU A 90 -5.04 16.56 5.23
N LEU A 91 -5.73 16.02 4.22
CA LEU A 91 -6.94 16.63 3.67
C LEU A 91 -8.15 16.32 4.57
N PRO A 92 -8.86 17.32 5.12
CA PRO A 92 -9.92 17.10 6.13
C PRO A 92 -11.10 16.24 5.68
N TYR A 93 -11.34 16.17 4.37
CA TYR A 93 -12.43 15.40 3.78
C TYR A 93 -11.98 14.01 3.31
N TRP A 94 -10.68 13.73 3.24
CA TRP A 94 -10.19 12.48 2.67
C TRP A 94 -10.70 11.28 3.44
N SER A 95 -10.71 11.34 4.78
CA SER A 95 -11.31 10.32 5.64
C SER A 95 -12.81 10.12 5.38
N LYS A 96 -13.53 11.02 4.73
CA LYS A 96 -14.97 10.84 4.45
C LYS A 96 -15.24 10.12 3.13
N LEU A 97 -14.25 9.97 2.26
CA LEU A 97 -14.40 9.33 0.95
C LEU A 97 -14.44 7.80 1.06
N LYS A 98 -15.48 7.14 0.54
CA LYS A 98 -15.57 5.67 0.53
C LYS A 98 -14.65 5.01 -0.49
N LEU A 99 -14.37 5.69 -1.61
CA LEU A 99 -13.60 5.18 -2.75
C LEU A 99 -12.34 6.03 -2.96
N ARG A 100 -11.37 5.93 -2.04
CA ARG A 100 -10.13 6.75 -2.05
C ARG A 100 -9.05 6.23 -2.98
N HIS A 101 -8.93 4.91 -3.07
CA HIS A 101 -7.82 4.25 -3.71
C HIS A 101 -8.33 3.21 -4.69
N ASN A 102 -8.08 3.44 -5.97
CA ASN A 102 -8.39 2.52 -7.04
C ASN A 102 -7.07 1.96 -7.57
N LEU A 103 -7.02 0.65 -7.81
CA LEU A 103 -5.86 0.00 -8.38
C LEU A 103 -5.90 0.15 -9.91
N ASP A 104 -4.76 0.51 -10.49
CA ASP A 104 -4.56 0.52 -11.94
C ASP A 104 -4.41 -0.92 -12.44
N VAL A 105 -5.54 -1.56 -12.72
CA VAL A 105 -5.58 -2.96 -13.19
C VAL A 105 -4.76 -3.13 -14.46
N MET A 106 -4.80 -2.18 -15.39
CA MET A 106 -4.08 -2.28 -16.66
C MET A 106 -2.57 -2.31 -16.44
N HIS A 107 -2.04 -1.42 -15.59
CA HIS A 107 -0.61 -1.41 -15.29
C HIS A 107 -0.19 -2.65 -14.49
N VAL A 108 -1.03 -3.09 -13.55
CA VAL A 108 -0.82 -4.31 -12.76
C VAL A 108 -0.75 -5.54 -13.66
N GLU A 109 -1.74 -5.73 -14.53
CA GLU A 109 -1.81 -6.86 -15.45
C GLU A 109 -0.58 -6.88 -16.37
N LYS A 110 -0.23 -5.74 -16.98
CA LYS A 110 0.95 -5.65 -17.84
C LYS A 110 2.23 -6.10 -17.12
N ASN A 111 2.39 -5.69 -15.85
CA ASN A 111 3.56 -6.06 -15.05
C ASN A 111 3.57 -7.56 -14.68
N VAL A 112 2.41 -8.13 -14.36
CA VAL A 112 2.26 -9.57 -14.05
C VAL A 112 2.52 -10.41 -15.31
N PHE A 113 1.87 -10.09 -16.43
CA PHE A 113 2.06 -10.81 -17.69
C PHE A 113 3.49 -10.70 -18.21
N GLY A 114 4.10 -9.51 -18.14
CA GLY A 114 5.50 -9.31 -18.55
C GLY A 114 6.48 -10.15 -17.73
N THR A 115 6.24 -10.26 -16.42
CA THR A 115 7.05 -11.11 -15.53
C THR A 115 6.84 -12.59 -15.83
N LEU A 116 5.58 -13.02 -15.96
CA LEU A 116 5.23 -14.42 -16.24
C LEU A 116 5.82 -14.88 -17.58
N ALA A 117 5.64 -14.09 -18.64
CA ALA A 117 6.22 -14.38 -19.94
C ALA A 117 7.76 -14.39 -19.90
N GLY A 118 8.37 -13.47 -19.15
CA GLY A 118 9.83 -13.46 -18.95
C GLY A 118 10.35 -14.72 -18.25
N THR A 119 9.60 -15.26 -17.31
CA THR A 119 9.94 -16.52 -16.63
C THR A 119 9.69 -17.75 -17.50
N ILE A 120 8.54 -17.83 -18.20
CA ILE A 120 8.21 -18.98 -19.07
C ILE A 120 9.19 -19.09 -20.25
N LEU A 121 9.58 -17.95 -20.82
CA LEU A 121 10.45 -17.89 -22.00
C LEU A 121 11.94 -17.78 -21.63
N ASP A 122 12.28 -17.87 -20.34
CA ASP A 122 13.64 -17.74 -19.80
C ASP A 122 14.41 -16.53 -20.36
N ILE A 123 13.74 -15.37 -20.40
CA ILE A 123 14.33 -14.14 -20.93
C ILE A 123 15.21 -13.52 -19.84
N GLU A 124 16.52 -13.51 -20.09
CA GLU A 124 17.50 -12.93 -19.19
C GLU A 124 17.16 -11.47 -18.83
N GLY A 125 17.16 -11.15 -17.53
CA GLY A 125 16.81 -9.83 -17.00
C GLY A 125 15.32 -9.51 -16.87
N LYS A 126 14.40 -10.36 -17.37
CA LYS A 126 12.95 -10.18 -17.21
C LYS A 126 12.30 -11.13 -16.21
N THR A 127 12.94 -12.24 -15.88
CA THR A 127 12.45 -13.17 -14.85
C THR A 127 12.56 -12.56 -13.45
N LYS A 128 11.53 -12.78 -12.63
CA LYS A 128 11.54 -12.46 -11.18
C LYS A 128 11.73 -13.71 -10.32
N ASP A 129 11.96 -14.87 -10.93
CA ASP A 129 12.33 -16.10 -10.23
C ASP A 129 13.76 -15.98 -9.70
N THR A 130 13.87 -15.67 -8.41
CA THR A 130 15.15 -15.52 -7.72
C THR A 130 15.15 -16.43 -6.50
N ILE A 131 16.33 -16.84 -6.02
CA ILE A 131 16.45 -17.67 -4.81
C ILE A 131 15.68 -17.03 -3.64
N LYS A 132 15.69 -15.71 -3.52
CA LYS A 132 14.93 -14.98 -2.50
C LYS A 132 13.42 -15.13 -2.67
N ALA A 133 12.91 -15.07 -3.90
CA ALA A 133 11.48 -15.25 -4.17
C ALA A 133 10.99 -16.68 -3.89
N ARG A 134 11.89 -17.69 -3.90
CA ARG A 134 11.55 -19.08 -3.55
C ARG A 134 11.55 -19.37 -2.04
N LEU A 135 12.08 -18.43 -1.24
CA LEU A 135 12.22 -18.55 0.21
C LEU A 135 11.21 -17.65 0.97
N ASP A 136 10.40 -16.87 0.24
CA ASP A 136 9.34 -15.98 0.74
C ASP A 136 7.97 -16.69 0.63
#